data_AF-A0A7S0TAM0-F1
#
_entry.id   AF-A0A7S0TAM0-F1
#
_cell.length_a   1.000
_cell.length_b   1.000
_cell.length_c   1.000
_cell.angle_alpha   90.00
_cell.angle_beta   90.00
_cell.angle_gamma   90.00
#
_symmetry.space_group_name_H-M   'P 1'
#
loop_
_entity.id
_entity.type
_entity.pdbx_description
1 polymer ?
#
loop_
_entity_poly.entity_id
_entity_poly.type
_entity_poly.pdbx_seq_one_letter_code
_entity_poly.pdbx_strand_id
1 'polypeptide(L)'
;MDDHTSSCEDTGEDFTRMDRGDSSSAEFLLAQELNQLSVQERDLINDEIHGVRLSCPNETPELLQNSLANLESELGTLPSTPTKSAYEESLKHPESYVHKDDFRLMFLRCEFFDAPKAALRMIKYLDLVYYAFGSKALKRDICLADFDSKGKEFLREGYHQVLPGMDRTGRRVTGNFAFAFDPDQPVKNQVKSAIYCMMRTGRGNINVQRMGIVGLYWAFGTGSFQDLKRRFWVHKRFVGAEPIRFCAIHFCLPESTDPIFSALRRTYLMSLAAKNRARLRIHSGSATECLYTLQTFGIQAIHMPINTTSGEIKTTNHHKWLRLQKIQEDDKVFCGIECPEQADVLFGRGWPKMGHPGNAHFRNAIECRLDDYNAAHSKREKTLISWSVVSELRDSGARFLKEDESGFWMEVSDEVARKKISIGFRDIRKARHKMVQSLLKNTNNKSVSLPGSKRKVPSEECGGSSDEDSSKGFQFVDGGKRHRENSKCTCKS
;
A
#
# COMPACT_ATOMS: atom_id res chain seq x y z
N MET A 1 -22.38 38.72 10.30
CA MET A 1 -22.03 39.07 11.69
C MET A 1 -20.84 38.20 12.06
N ASP A 2 -19.69 38.84 11.90
CA ASP A 2 -18.35 38.54 12.43
C ASP A 2 -17.80 37.13 12.21
N ASP A 3 -17.26 36.96 10.99
CA ASP A 3 -16.36 35.89 10.58
C ASP A 3 -15.01 36.10 11.30
N HIS A 4 -14.96 35.72 12.59
CA HIS A 4 -13.70 35.58 13.31
C HIS A 4 -12.97 34.35 12.77
N THR A 5 -12.26 34.54 11.67
CA THR A 5 -11.20 33.66 11.21
C THR A 5 -10.17 33.54 12.34
N SER A 6 -10.29 32.48 13.13
CA SER A 6 -9.29 32.01 14.08
C SER A 6 -7.91 32.11 13.44
N SER A 7 -7.01 32.86 14.06
CA SER A 7 -5.62 33.06 13.67
C SER A 7 -4.91 31.70 13.54
N CYS A 8 -4.96 31.12 12.35
CA CYS A 8 -4.22 29.91 11.97
C CYS A 8 -3.39 30.12 10.70
N GLU A 9 -3.12 31.38 10.36
CA GLU A 9 -2.10 31.74 9.38
C GLU A 9 -0.74 31.32 9.96
N ASP A 10 -0.24 30.22 9.42
CA ASP A 10 1.17 29.85 9.51
C ASP A 10 1.99 31.05 9.02
N THR A 11 2.89 31.56 9.86
CA THR A 11 3.76 32.72 9.56
C THR A 11 4.59 32.50 8.29
N GLY A 12 4.61 31.28 7.75
CA GLY A 12 5.37 30.89 6.58
C GLY A 12 6.85 30.69 6.92
N GLU A 13 7.27 31.03 8.13
CA GLU A 13 8.66 31.00 8.58
C GLU A 13 9.30 29.61 8.47
N ASP A 14 8.53 28.54 8.74
CA ASP A 14 9.00 27.17 8.57
C ASP A 14 9.28 26.83 7.10
N PHE A 15 8.43 27.29 6.18
CA PHE A 15 8.68 27.13 4.74
C PHE A 15 9.82 28.05 4.27
N THR A 16 9.91 29.29 4.76
CA THR A 16 10.98 30.24 4.39
C THR A 16 12.35 29.84 4.97
N ARG A 17 12.39 29.11 6.09
CA ARG A 17 13.61 28.46 6.61
C ARG A 17 14.02 27.27 5.73
N MET A 18 13.04 26.49 5.28
CA MET A 18 13.26 25.39 4.34
C MET A 18 13.76 25.87 2.96
N ASP A 19 13.12 26.90 2.39
CA ASP A 19 13.39 27.42 1.04
C ASP A 19 14.81 28.02 0.90
N ARG A 20 15.38 28.48 2.03
CA ARG A 20 16.78 28.94 2.11
C ARG A 20 17.81 27.82 2.20
N GLY A 21 17.40 26.55 2.34
CA GLY A 21 18.28 25.39 2.46
C GLY A 21 18.53 24.67 1.14
N ASP A 22 19.79 24.29 0.87
CA ASP A 22 20.16 23.43 -0.26
C ASP A 22 19.68 21.97 -0.03
N SER A 23 19.49 21.18 -1.10
CA SER A 23 19.17 19.74 -1.04
C SER A 23 20.14 18.97 -0.15
N SER A 24 21.43 19.34 -0.20
CA SER A 24 22.47 18.79 0.67
C SER A 24 22.15 18.95 2.16
N SER A 25 21.50 20.05 2.56
CA SER A 25 21.14 20.32 3.96
C SER A 25 20.00 19.43 4.46
N ALA A 26 19.04 19.09 3.59
CA ALA A 26 17.91 18.21 3.94
C ALA A 26 18.35 16.74 4.09
N GLU A 27 19.25 16.29 3.21
CA GLU A 27 19.87 14.95 3.30
C GLU A 27 20.82 14.85 4.49
N PHE A 28 21.58 15.92 4.77
CA PHE A 28 22.40 16.01 5.98
C PHE A 28 21.55 15.91 7.25
N LEU A 29 20.41 16.61 7.32
CA LEU A 29 19.49 16.52 8.45
C LEU A 29 18.99 15.08 8.66
N LEU A 30 18.55 14.42 7.59
CA LEU A 30 18.10 13.03 7.67
C LEU A 30 19.23 12.10 8.17
N ALA A 31 20.45 12.26 7.64
CA ALA A 31 21.60 11.48 8.07
C ALA A 31 21.94 11.74 9.55
N GLN A 32 21.89 13.00 9.98
CA GLN A 32 22.12 13.39 11.37
C GLN A 32 21.10 12.75 12.31
N GLU A 33 19.81 12.80 11.97
CA GLU A 33 18.75 12.19 12.77
C GLU A 33 18.88 10.67 12.83
N LEU A 34 19.20 10.01 11.71
CA LEU A 34 19.45 8.58 11.70
C LEU A 34 20.67 8.19 12.53
N ASN A 35 21.70 9.04 12.60
CA ASN A 35 22.89 8.79 13.43
C ASN A 35 22.64 9.01 14.93
N GLN A 36 21.54 9.68 15.32
CA GLN A 36 21.13 9.80 16.72
C GLN A 36 20.42 8.54 17.23
N LEU A 37 19.98 7.65 16.34
CA LEU A 37 19.36 6.39 16.70
C LEU A 37 20.43 5.31 16.96
N SER A 38 20.17 4.45 17.94
CA SER A 38 20.98 3.25 18.14
C SER A 38 20.91 2.31 16.93
N VAL A 39 21.86 1.39 16.82
CA VAL A 39 21.84 0.36 15.76
C VAL A 39 20.55 -0.48 15.88
N GLN A 40 20.18 -0.87 17.09
CA GLN A 40 18.98 -1.65 17.35
C GLN A 40 17.70 -0.91 16.94
N GLU A 41 17.58 0.39 17.24
CA GLU A 41 16.43 1.19 16.80
C GLU A 41 16.35 1.31 15.27
N ARG A 42 17.49 1.51 14.61
CA ARG A 42 17.55 1.56 13.13
C ARG A 42 17.14 0.23 12.51
N ASP A 43 17.59 -0.89 13.05
CA ASP A 43 17.24 -2.22 12.57
C ASP A 43 15.73 -2.48 12.73
N LEU A 44 15.17 -2.16 13.90
CA LEU A 44 13.73 -2.30 14.15
C LEU A 44 12.88 -1.45 13.20
N ILE A 45 13.30 -0.21 12.95
CA ILE A 45 12.64 0.67 11.99
C ILE A 45 12.74 0.10 10.57
N ASN A 46 13.91 -0.41 10.20
CA ASN A 46 14.13 -0.97 8.87
C ASN A 46 13.31 -2.25 8.66
N ASP A 47 13.27 -3.14 9.64
CA ASP A 47 12.42 -4.34 9.65
C ASP A 47 10.95 -3.98 9.51
N GLU A 48 10.48 -2.95 10.23
CA GLU A 48 9.11 -2.49 10.11
C GLU A 48 8.85 -1.90 8.71
N ILE A 49 9.75 -1.10 8.15
CA ILE A 49 9.60 -0.55 6.79
C ILE A 49 9.46 -1.67 5.75
N HIS A 50 10.30 -2.71 5.86
CA HIS A 50 10.30 -3.84 4.93
C HIS A 50 9.17 -4.85 5.20
N GLY A 51 8.34 -4.66 6.23
CA GLY A 51 7.30 -5.62 6.60
C GLY A 51 7.89 -6.95 7.04
N VAL A 52 8.88 -6.90 7.92
CA VAL A 52 9.48 -8.08 8.58
C VAL A 52 8.95 -8.21 10.00
N ARG A 53 8.74 -7.08 10.68
CA ARG A 53 8.29 -7.03 12.08
C ARG A 53 7.21 -5.98 12.28
N LEU A 54 6.23 -6.30 13.11
CA LEU A 54 5.22 -5.36 13.59
C LEU A 54 5.66 -4.77 14.93
N SER A 55 5.49 -3.46 15.09
CA SER A 55 5.87 -2.75 16.33
C SER A 55 4.68 -2.50 17.27
N CYS A 56 3.47 -2.99 16.96
CA CYS A 56 2.31 -2.73 17.82
C CYS A 56 2.45 -3.42 19.18
N PRO A 57 2.08 -2.74 20.28
CA PRO A 57 2.05 -3.35 21.60
C PRO A 57 0.89 -4.35 21.69
N ASN A 58 1.03 -5.32 22.59
CA ASN A 58 -0.07 -6.21 22.93
C ASN A 58 -1.11 -5.43 23.76
N GLU A 59 -2.33 -5.36 23.23
CA GLU A 59 -3.42 -4.65 23.89
C GLU A 59 -4.14 -5.57 24.88
N THR A 60 -4.02 -5.29 26.18
CA THR A 60 -4.85 -5.91 27.23
C THR A 60 -6.03 -5.00 27.58
N PRO A 61 -7.14 -5.52 28.12
CA PRO A 61 -8.25 -4.69 28.59
C PRO A 61 -7.82 -3.58 29.55
N GLU A 62 -6.87 -3.89 30.45
CA GLU A 62 -6.33 -2.94 31.43
C GLU A 62 -5.53 -1.82 30.76
N LEU A 63 -4.69 -2.14 29.77
CA LEU A 63 -3.98 -1.13 28.99
C LEU A 63 -4.97 -0.17 28.33
N LEU A 64 -5.99 -0.70 27.66
CA LEU A 64 -6.98 0.11 26.94
C LEU A 64 -7.73 1.04 27.91
N GLN A 65 -8.21 0.51 29.03
CA GLN A 65 -8.94 1.29 30.02
C GLN A 65 -8.07 2.38 30.65
N ASN A 66 -6.86 2.05 31.08
CA ASN A 66 -5.94 3.01 31.70
C ASN A 66 -5.54 4.11 30.71
N SER A 67 -5.23 3.74 29.46
CA SER A 67 -4.86 4.72 28.44
C SER A 67 -6.01 5.66 28.06
N LEU A 68 -7.26 5.19 28.06
CA LEU A 68 -8.43 6.05 27.85
C LEU A 68 -8.62 7.05 28.99
N ALA A 69 -8.48 6.61 30.24
CA ALA A 69 -8.53 7.48 31.41
C ALA A 69 -7.40 8.54 31.38
N ASN A 70 -6.19 8.12 31.04
CA ASN A 70 -5.05 9.03 30.89
C ASN A 70 -5.27 10.03 29.76
N LEU A 71 -5.80 9.58 28.61
CA LEU A 71 -6.13 10.48 27.50
C LEU A 71 -7.13 11.56 27.91
N GLU A 72 -8.19 11.20 28.63
CA GLU A 72 -9.18 12.16 29.14
C GLU A 72 -8.52 13.19 30.06
N SER A 73 -7.65 12.74 30.98
CA SER A 73 -6.89 13.62 31.85
C SER A 73 -6.04 14.62 31.05
N GLU A 74 -5.28 14.14 30.06
CA GLU A 74 -4.42 14.98 29.21
C GLU A 74 -5.23 15.97 28.35
N LEU A 75 -6.39 15.58 27.84
CA LEU A 75 -7.29 16.51 27.13
C LEU A 75 -7.82 17.62 28.06
N GLY A 76 -7.98 17.31 29.36
CA GLY A 76 -8.35 18.26 30.40
C GLY A 76 -7.28 19.31 30.68
N THR A 77 -5.99 18.93 30.64
CA THR A 77 -4.85 19.83 30.96
C THR A 77 -4.48 20.79 29.83
N LEU A 78 -4.81 20.46 28.58
CA LEU A 78 -4.52 21.32 27.44
C LEU A 78 -5.26 22.67 27.52
N PRO A 79 -4.62 23.80 27.14
CA PRO A 79 -5.27 25.11 27.11
C PRO A 79 -6.51 25.13 26.22
N SER A 80 -7.54 25.91 26.58
CA SER A 80 -8.78 26.04 25.78
C SER A 80 -8.55 26.72 24.43
N THR A 81 -8.30 28.04 24.42
CA THR A 81 -8.16 28.82 23.18
C THR A 81 -6.70 29.22 22.95
N PRO A 82 -6.17 29.13 21.71
CA PRO A 82 -6.77 28.57 20.50
C PRO A 82 -6.60 27.04 20.38
N THR A 83 -6.01 26.40 21.40
CA THR A 83 -5.43 25.07 21.28
C THR A 83 -6.45 23.96 21.06
N LYS A 84 -7.61 23.96 21.72
CA LYS A 84 -8.60 22.85 21.62
C LYS A 84 -10.02 23.31 21.26
N SER A 85 -10.17 24.45 20.57
CA SER A 85 -11.47 25.02 20.19
C SER A 85 -12.38 24.04 19.42
N ALA A 86 -11.85 23.29 18.45
CA ALA A 86 -12.65 22.32 17.70
C ALA A 86 -13.08 21.12 18.56
N TYR A 87 -12.28 20.74 19.55
CA TYR A 87 -12.65 19.70 20.51
C TYR A 87 -13.75 20.18 21.45
N GLU A 88 -13.63 21.39 22.01
CA GLU A 88 -14.65 21.98 22.87
C GLU A 88 -15.98 22.19 22.12
N GLU A 89 -15.93 22.57 20.84
CA GLU A 89 -17.12 22.60 19.99
C GLU A 89 -17.75 21.20 19.82
N SER A 90 -16.92 20.17 19.62
CA SER A 90 -17.40 18.79 19.51
C SER A 90 -18.04 18.28 20.80
N LEU A 91 -17.50 18.67 21.98
CA LEU A 91 -18.04 18.31 23.30
C LEU A 91 -19.45 18.86 23.57
N LYS A 92 -19.89 19.90 22.84
CA LYS A 92 -21.27 20.42 22.95
C LYS A 92 -22.31 19.46 22.35
N HIS A 93 -21.86 18.41 21.66
CA HIS A 93 -22.71 17.45 20.95
C HIS A 93 -22.60 16.06 21.59
N PRO A 94 -23.58 15.64 22.40
CA PRO A 94 -23.56 14.33 23.07
C PRO A 94 -23.41 13.13 22.13
N GLU A 95 -23.86 13.27 20.88
CA GLU A 95 -23.78 12.26 19.83
C GLU A 95 -22.40 12.17 19.15
N SER A 96 -21.49 13.10 19.47
CA SER A 96 -20.19 13.21 18.81
C SER A 96 -19.34 11.95 18.99
N TYR A 97 -18.60 11.59 17.92
CA TYR A 97 -17.63 10.51 17.97
C TYR A 97 -16.51 10.76 18.97
N VAL A 98 -16.26 12.00 19.43
CA VAL A 98 -15.21 12.30 20.40
C VAL A 98 -15.47 11.68 21.77
N HIS A 99 -16.71 11.29 22.06
CA HIS A 99 -17.09 10.57 23.28
C HIS A 99 -16.90 9.04 23.15
N LYS A 100 -16.61 8.52 21.96
CA LYS A 100 -16.53 7.07 21.73
C LYS A 100 -15.10 6.57 21.93
N ASP A 101 -14.96 5.51 22.72
CA ASP A 101 -13.67 4.85 22.97
C ASP A 101 -12.99 4.39 21.69
N ASP A 102 -13.76 3.85 20.74
CA ASP A 102 -13.23 3.36 19.47
C ASP A 102 -12.59 4.48 18.62
N PHE A 103 -13.00 5.74 18.79
CA PHE A 103 -12.42 6.91 18.13
C PHE A 103 -11.15 7.35 18.85
N ARG A 104 -11.24 7.50 20.17
CA ARG A 104 -10.12 7.87 21.06
C ARG A 104 -8.94 6.89 20.95
N LEU A 105 -9.26 5.59 20.88
CA LEU A 105 -8.26 4.52 20.74
C LEU A 105 -7.47 4.60 19.44
N MET A 106 -7.98 5.23 18.36
CA MET A 106 -7.19 5.40 17.14
C MET A 106 -5.94 6.24 17.39
N PHE A 107 -6.10 7.35 18.13
CA PHE A 107 -5.00 8.26 18.47
C PHE A 107 -4.02 7.63 19.46
N LEU A 108 -4.54 6.92 20.46
CA LEU A 108 -3.71 6.16 21.39
C LEU A 108 -2.89 5.10 20.65
N ARG A 109 -3.50 4.28 19.79
CA ARG A 109 -2.76 3.30 18.97
C ARG A 109 -1.71 3.95 18.07
N CYS A 110 -2.05 5.09 17.45
CA CYS A 110 -1.12 5.83 16.58
C CYS A 110 0.12 6.32 17.32
N GLU A 111 -0.01 6.68 18.60
CA GLU A 111 1.09 7.18 19.45
C GLU A 111 1.60 6.14 20.46
N PHE A 112 1.36 4.85 20.22
CA PHE A 112 1.81 3.75 21.09
C PHE A 112 1.35 3.92 22.55
N PHE A 113 0.13 4.39 22.74
CA PHE A 113 -0.52 4.65 24.03
C PHE A 113 0.15 5.73 24.89
N ASP A 114 0.98 6.58 24.29
CA ASP A 114 1.44 7.85 24.87
C ASP A 114 0.28 8.86 24.89
N ALA A 115 -0.38 8.98 26.05
CA ALA A 115 -1.58 9.81 26.22
C ALA A 115 -1.36 11.30 25.89
N PRO A 116 -0.27 11.96 26.35
CA PRO A 116 0.00 13.36 25.96
C PRO A 116 0.12 13.55 24.44
N LYS A 117 0.87 12.68 23.75
CA LYS A 117 1.00 12.76 22.28
C LYS A 117 -0.32 12.46 21.57
N ALA A 118 -1.08 11.48 22.07
CA ALA A 118 -2.38 11.11 21.52
C ALA A 118 -3.40 12.25 21.66
N ALA A 119 -3.45 12.91 22.83
CA ALA A 119 -4.30 14.08 23.06
C ALA A 119 -3.97 15.19 22.06
N LEU A 120 -2.70 15.56 21.93
CA LEU A 120 -2.28 16.60 20.98
C LEU A 120 -2.60 16.24 19.52
N ARG A 121 -2.42 14.97 19.13
CA ARG A 121 -2.78 14.51 17.78
C ARG A 121 -4.30 14.59 17.55
N MET A 122 -5.11 14.16 18.52
CA MET A 122 -6.57 14.22 18.45
C MET A 122 -7.07 15.65 18.28
N ILE A 123 -6.51 16.59 19.02
CA ILE A 123 -6.82 18.01 18.88
C ILE A 123 -6.48 18.53 17.47
N LYS A 124 -5.25 18.27 17.00
CA LYS A 124 -4.82 18.65 15.63
C LYS A 124 -5.71 18.06 14.54
N TYR A 125 -6.20 16.83 14.74
CA TYR A 125 -7.15 16.19 13.86
C TYR A 125 -8.49 16.92 13.81
N LEU A 126 -9.06 17.24 14.96
CA LEU A 126 -10.34 17.96 15.05
C LEU A 126 -10.24 19.35 14.42
N ASP A 127 -9.15 20.07 14.63
CA ASP A 127 -8.89 21.35 13.97
C ASP A 127 -8.82 21.19 12.44
N LEU A 128 -8.16 20.13 11.96
CA LEU A 128 -8.06 19.83 10.54
C LEU A 128 -9.42 19.47 9.93
N VAL A 129 -10.24 18.70 10.65
CA VAL A 129 -11.62 18.37 10.27
C VAL A 129 -12.47 19.64 10.20
N TYR A 130 -12.39 20.50 11.22
CA TYR A 130 -13.11 21.77 11.26
C TYR A 130 -12.71 22.69 10.11
N TYR A 131 -11.41 22.83 9.84
CA TYR A 131 -10.91 23.60 8.70
C TYR A 131 -11.48 23.10 7.36
N ALA A 132 -11.54 21.77 7.19
CA ALA A 132 -11.94 21.12 5.95
C ALA A 132 -13.47 21.10 5.73
N PHE A 133 -14.26 20.79 6.77
CA PHE A 133 -15.70 20.49 6.65
C PHE A 133 -16.59 21.37 7.54
N GLY A 134 -16.02 22.19 8.42
CA GLY A 134 -16.77 23.01 9.38
C GLY A 134 -17.34 22.21 10.56
N SER A 135 -18.17 22.87 11.38
CA SER A 135 -18.68 22.32 12.65
C SER A 135 -19.54 21.06 12.49
N LYS A 136 -20.21 20.87 11.35
CA LYS A 136 -21.05 19.69 11.09
C LYS A 136 -20.26 18.39 11.20
N ALA A 137 -19.01 18.38 10.73
CA ALA A 137 -18.15 17.20 10.76
C ALA A 137 -17.56 16.90 12.14
N LEU A 138 -17.75 17.80 13.12
CA LEU A 138 -17.35 17.55 14.50
C LEU A 138 -18.40 16.75 15.28
N LYS A 139 -19.59 16.50 14.72
CA LYS A 139 -20.72 15.85 15.40
C LYS A 139 -20.88 14.38 15.04
N ARG A 140 -20.37 13.95 13.89
CA ARG A 140 -20.49 12.58 13.39
C ARG A 140 -19.40 12.27 12.38
N ASP A 141 -19.19 10.99 12.11
CA ASP A 141 -18.23 10.53 11.11
C ASP A 141 -18.51 11.20 9.74
N ILE A 142 -17.43 11.60 9.07
CA ILE A 142 -17.47 12.26 7.74
C ILE A 142 -17.99 11.26 6.71
N CYS A 143 -18.92 11.71 5.86
CA CYS A 143 -19.47 10.90 4.78
C CYS A 143 -19.39 11.59 3.41
N LEU A 144 -19.64 10.84 2.34
CA LEU A 144 -19.63 11.37 0.96
C LEU A 144 -20.60 12.54 0.76
N ALA A 145 -21.67 12.63 1.56
CA ALA A 145 -22.63 13.72 1.48
C ALA A 145 -22.07 15.07 1.97
N ASP A 146 -20.98 15.07 2.74
CA ASP A 146 -20.34 16.29 3.26
C ASP A 146 -19.42 16.98 2.24
N PHE A 147 -19.21 16.36 1.08
CA PHE A 147 -18.53 16.97 -0.05
C PHE A 147 -19.53 17.77 -0.91
N ASP A 148 -19.13 18.98 -1.27
CA ASP A 148 -19.78 19.76 -2.32
C ASP A 148 -19.47 19.16 -3.70
N SER A 149 -20.08 19.70 -4.76
CA SER A 149 -19.91 19.15 -6.12
C SER A 149 -18.45 19.09 -6.56
N LYS A 150 -17.69 20.18 -6.35
CA LYS A 150 -16.25 20.24 -6.67
C LYS A 150 -15.41 19.29 -5.82
N GLY A 151 -15.74 19.13 -4.54
CA GLY A 151 -15.07 18.17 -3.67
C GLY A 151 -15.34 16.72 -4.07
N LYS A 152 -16.57 16.39 -4.49
CA LYS A 152 -16.92 15.06 -5.01
C LYS A 152 -16.19 14.74 -6.31
N GLU A 153 -16.10 15.73 -7.20
CA GLU A 153 -15.31 15.63 -8.44
C GLU A 153 -13.84 15.36 -8.13
N PHE A 154 -13.21 16.20 -7.29
CA PHE A 154 -11.83 16.00 -6.88
C PHE A 154 -11.57 14.64 -6.22
N LEU A 155 -12.48 14.19 -5.35
CA LEU A 155 -12.38 12.87 -4.74
C LEU A 155 -12.44 11.76 -5.80
N ARG A 156 -13.24 11.89 -6.85
CA ARG A 156 -13.38 10.90 -7.94
C ARG A 156 -12.16 10.81 -8.84
N GLU A 157 -11.44 11.92 -9.05
CA GLU A 157 -10.17 11.93 -9.81
C GLU A 157 -9.10 11.01 -9.22
N GLY A 158 -9.22 10.65 -7.93
CA GLY A 158 -8.39 9.60 -7.34
C GLY A 158 -6.93 10.02 -7.18
N TYR A 159 -6.67 11.29 -6.90
CA TYR A 159 -5.34 11.76 -6.50
C TYR A 159 -4.88 11.18 -5.17
N HIS A 160 -5.82 10.87 -4.27
CA HIS A 160 -5.56 10.09 -3.07
C HIS A 160 -6.34 8.80 -3.15
N GLN A 161 -5.66 7.65 -3.16
CA GLN A 161 -6.30 6.34 -3.26
C GLN A 161 -5.82 5.40 -2.16
N VAL A 162 -6.76 4.58 -1.69
CA VAL A 162 -6.45 3.35 -0.94
C VAL A 162 -6.26 2.25 -1.97
N LEU A 163 -5.09 1.62 -1.99
CA LEU A 163 -4.77 0.61 -3.00
C LEU A 163 -5.56 -0.68 -2.72
N PRO A 164 -5.88 -1.45 -3.77
CA PRO A 164 -6.64 -2.71 -3.65
C PRO A 164 -5.79 -3.88 -3.13
N GLY A 165 -4.50 -3.65 -2.85
CA GLY A 165 -3.58 -4.63 -2.31
C GLY A 165 -2.83 -4.10 -1.10
N MET A 166 -2.33 -5.04 -0.31
CA MET A 166 -1.54 -4.76 0.88
C MET A 166 -0.05 -4.93 0.60
N ASP A 167 0.78 -4.44 1.52
CA ASP A 167 2.18 -4.84 1.56
C ASP A 167 2.35 -6.28 2.07
N ARG A 168 3.59 -6.77 2.14
CA ARG A 168 3.85 -8.17 2.49
C ARG A 168 3.37 -8.61 3.87
N THR A 169 3.18 -7.70 4.82
CA THR A 169 2.67 -7.99 6.17
C THR A 169 1.18 -7.80 6.31
N GLY A 170 0.48 -7.42 5.25
CA GLY A 170 -0.96 -7.14 5.30
C GLY A 170 -1.30 -5.71 5.70
N ARG A 171 -0.37 -4.76 5.60
CA ARG A 171 -0.69 -3.34 5.85
C ARG A 171 -1.36 -2.75 4.61
N ARG A 172 -2.41 -1.96 4.83
CA ARG A 172 -3.03 -1.18 3.75
C ARG A 172 -2.01 -0.18 3.20
N VAL A 173 -2.02 -0.02 1.89
CA VAL A 173 -1.20 0.97 1.18
C VAL A 173 -2.12 2.11 0.74
N THR A 174 -1.77 3.33 1.10
CA THR A 174 -2.46 4.55 0.66
C THR A 174 -1.48 5.39 -0.15
N GLY A 175 -1.92 5.95 -1.28
CA GLY A 175 -1.06 6.71 -2.16
C GLY A 175 -1.61 8.06 -2.54
N ASN A 176 -0.72 9.05 -2.57
CA ASN A 176 -0.91 10.34 -3.22
C ASN A 176 -0.28 10.28 -4.61
N PHE A 177 -1.11 10.30 -5.64
CA PHE A 177 -0.72 10.19 -7.03
C PHE A 177 -0.93 11.52 -7.71
N ALA A 178 0.14 12.06 -8.28
CA ALA A 178 0.11 13.00 -9.40
C ALA A 178 -1.13 13.91 -9.47
N PHE A 179 -1.25 14.90 -8.57
CA PHE A 179 -2.26 15.95 -8.74
C PHE A 179 -1.67 17.13 -9.47
N ALA A 180 -2.25 17.42 -10.64
CA ALA A 180 -2.07 18.71 -11.28
C ALA A 180 -2.57 19.78 -10.29
N PHE A 181 -1.75 20.79 -10.04
CA PHE A 181 -2.22 21.97 -9.34
C PHE A 181 -3.22 22.68 -10.25
N ASP A 182 -4.48 22.69 -9.84
CA ASP A 182 -5.49 23.58 -10.37
C ASP A 182 -5.59 24.80 -9.43
N PRO A 183 -5.18 26.01 -9.86
CA PRO A 183 -5.26 27.21 -9.05
C PRO A 183 -6.69 27.54 -8.62
N ASP A 184 -7.68 27.16 -9.43
CA ASP A 184 -9.09 27.39 -9.15
C ASP A 184 -9.68 26.35 -8.19
N GLN A 185 -8.90 25.31 -7.86
CA GLN A 185 -9.32 24.25 -6.97
C GLN A 185 -8.98 24.56 -5.50
N PRO A 186 -9.98 24.51 -4.59
CA PRO A 186 -9.75 24.78 -3.18
C PRO A 186 -8.76 23.80 -2.53
N VAL A 187 -7.82 24.32 -1.73
CA VAL A 187 -6.88 23.53 -0.89
C VAL A 187 -7.64 22.53 -0.04
N LYS A 188 -8.82 22.96 0.42
CA LYS A 188 -9.71 22.18 1.26
C LYS A 188 -10.10 20.86 0.60
N ASN A 189 -10.26 20.77 -0.72
CA ASN A 189 -10.66 19.52 -1.37
C ASN A 189 -9.58 18.42 -1.28
N GLN A 190 -8.31 18.82 -1.33
CA GLN A 190 -7.17 17.92 -1.10
C GLN A 190 -7.19 17.36 0.33
N VAL A 191 -7.34 18.26 1.31
CA VAL A 191 -7.42 17.90 2.73
C VAL A 191 -8.64 17.03 3.02
N LYS A 192 -9.82 17.40 2.51
CA LYS A 192 -11.07 16.63 2.65
C LYS A 192 -10.91 15.20 2.15
N SER A 193 -10.30 15.02 0.98
CA SER A 193 -10.11 13.69 0.39
C SER A 193 -9.14 12.84 1.19
N ALA A 194 -8.03 13.43 1.66
CA ALA A 194 -7.07 12.72 2.50
C ALA A 194 -7.69 12.27 3.84
N ILE A 195 -8.38 13.18 4.55
CA ILE A 195 -9.09 12.85 5.80
C ILE A 195 -10.12 11.74 5.57
N TYR A 196 -10.95 11.89 4.54
CA TYR A 196 -12.01 10.93 4.26
C TYR A 196 -11.42 9.55 3.96
N CYS A 197 -10.47 9.45 3.02
CA CYS A 197 -9.85 8.17 2.67
C CYS A 197 -9.19 7.51 3.86
N MET A 198 -8.48 8.27 4.70
CA MET A 198 -7.77 7.69 5.82
C MET A 198 -8.70 7.25 6.96
N MET A 199 -9.66 8.08 7.33
CA MET A 199 -10.67 7.72 8.33
C MET A 199 -11.46 6.49 7.90
N ARG A 200 -11.91 6.43 6.64
CA ARG A 200 -12.62 5.27 6.11
C ARG A 200 -11.75 4.00 6.03
N THR A 201 -10.42 4.15 6.02
CA THR A 201 -9.48 3.02 6.04
C THR A 201 -9.27 2.48 7.46
N GLY A 202 -9.17 3.35 8.47
CA GLY A 202 -8.88 2.93 9.85
C GLY A 202 -10.08 2.76 10.77
N ARG A 203 -11.14 3.55 10.59
CA ARG A 203 -12.31 3.54 11.48
C ARG A 203 -12.97 2.17 11.46
N GLY A 204 -13.19 1.59 12.65
CA GLY A 204 -13.76 0.23 12.79
C GLY A 204 -12.82 -0.92 12.40
N ASN A 205 -11.61 -0.64 11.87
CA ASN A 205 -10.64 -1.66 11.51
C ASN A 205 -9.45 -1.66 12.48
N ILE A 206 -9.56 -2.44 13.55
CA ILE A 206 -8.54 -2.54 14.60
C ILE A 206 -7.21 -3.05 14.04
N ASN A 207 -7.23 -3.97 13.06
CA ASN A 207 -6.01 -4.50 12.47
C ASN A 207 -5.22 -3.42 11.72
N VAL A 208 -5.90 -2.56 10.95
CA VAL A 208 -5.25 -1.41 10.29
C VAL A 208 -4.67 -0.44 11.32
N GLN A 209 -5.41 -0.13 12.39
CA GLN A 209 -4.93 0.77 13.44
C GLN A 209 -3.69 0.22 14.17
N ARG A 210 -3.71 -1.10 14.46
CA ARG A 210 -2.59 -1.80 15.09
C ARG A 210 -1.40 -1.88 14.16
N MET A 211 -1.55 -2.42 12.95
CA MET A 211 -0.43 -2.65 12.05
C MET A 211 0.13 -1.37 11.43
N GLY A 212 -0.66 -0.29 11.43
CA GLY A 212 -0.37 0.92 10.68
C GLY A 212 -0.53 0.73 9.17
N ILE A 213 -0.11 1.75 8.43
CA ILE A 213 -0.25 1.80 6.97
C ILE A 213 1.08 2.11 6.30
N VAL A 214 1.12 1.87 4.99
CA VAL A 214 2.20 2.32 4.12
C VAL A 214 1.72 3.54 3.32
N GLY A 215 2.44 4.65 3.44
CA GLY A 215 2.20 5.87 2.68
C GLY A 215 3.04 5.90 1.41
N LEU A 216 2.43 6.19 0.27
CA LEU A 216 3.11 6.33 -1.01
C LEU A 216 2.87 7.74 -1.58
N TYR A 217 3.91 8.35 -2.12
CA TYR A 217 3.81 9.63 -2.83
C TYR A 217 4.48 9.46 -4.17
N TRP A 218 3.71 9.64 -5.23
CA TRP A 218 4.14 9.34 -6.58
C TRP A 218 4.13 10.57 -7.46
N ALA A 219 5.31 10.97 -7.91
CA ALA A 219 5.54 12.23 -8.64
C ALA A 219 5.81 12.04 -10.14
N PHE A 220 5.50 10.88 -10.72
CA PHE A 220 5.55 10.72 -12.18
C PHE A 220 4.18 11.02 -12.81
N GLY A 221 4.18 11.50 -14.06
CA GLY A 221 2.96 11.73 -14.84
C GLY A 221 2.33 13.12 -14.68
N THR A 222 2.94 14.01 -13.92
CA THR A 222 2.48 15.39 -13.68
C THR A 222 3.55 16.37 -14.13
N GLY A 223 3.19 17.30 -15.01
CA GLY A 223 4.07 18.37 -15.49
C GLY A 223 4.02 19.67 -14.65
N SER A 224 3.21 19.72 -13.58
CA SER A 224 3.04 20.94 -12.78
C SER A 224 2.93 20.65 -11.28
N PHE A 225 4.02 20.94 -10.57
CA PHE A 225 4.09 20.90 -9.11
C PHE A 225 4.10 22.30 -8.51
N GLN A 226 3.19 23.15 -8.99
CA GLN A 226 3.07 24.52 -8.49
C GLN A 226 2.65 24.57 -7.01
N ASP A 227 2.99 25.68 -6.36
CA ASP A 227 2.72 26.03 -4.95
C ASP A 227 3.26 25.01 -3.92
N LEU A 228 4.59 24.89 -3.86
CA LEU A 228 5.30 24.06 -2.88
C LEU A 228 4.99 24.46 -1.43
N LYS A 229 4.72 25.74 -1.17
CA LYS A 229 4.37 26.25 0.17
C LYS A 229 3.06 25.65 0.65
N ARG A 230 2.03 25.68 -0.18
CA ARG A 230 0.75 25.04 0.12
C ARG A 230 0.88 23.53 0.26
N ARG A 231 1.64 22.86 -0.62
CA ARG A 231 1.91 21.41 -0.52
C ARG A 231 2.57 21.04 0.79
N PHE A 232 3.62 21.77 1.18
CA PHE A 232 4.31 21.62 2.47
C PHE A 232 3.32 21.71 3.63
N TRP A 233 2.53 22.77 3.65
CA TRP A 233 1.59 23.05 4.72
C TRP A 233 0.51 21.97 4.85
N VAL A 234 -0.10 21.58 3.72
CA VAL A 234 -1.13 20.53 3.68
C VAL A 234 -0.55 19.22 4.20
N HIS A 235 0.60 18.84 3.67
CA HIS A 235 1.26 17.59 4.03
C HIS A 235 1.66 17.55 5.51
N LYS A 236 2.30 18.62 6.01
CA LYS A 236 2.74 18.75 7.41
C LYS A 236 1.56 18.66 8.37
N ARG A 237 0.47 19.38 8.09
CA ARG A 237 -0.75 19.35 8.93
C ARG A 237 -1.41 17.97 8.91
N PHE A 238 -1.58 17.38 7.72
CA PHE A 238 -2.20 16.07 7.59
C PHE A 238 -1.42 14.98 8.34
N VAL A 239 -0.12 14.83 8.06
CA VAL A 239 0.70 13.77 8.70
C VAL A 239 0.82 13.98 10.22
N GLY A 240 0.82 15.23 10.68
CA GLY A 240 0.83 15.57 12.10
C GLY A 240 -0.48 15.29 12.84
N ALA A 241 -1.59 15.16 12.12
CA ALA A 241 -2.94 15.02 12.66
C ALA A 241 -3.54 13.62 12.46
N GLU A 242 -3.13 12.90 11.42
CA GLU A 242 -3.76 11.63 11.03
C GLU A 242 -3.78 10.57 12.16
N PRO A 243 -4.95 9.98 12.51
CA PRO A 243 -5.07 8.97 13.57
C PRO A 243 -4.51 7.57 13.26
N ILE A 244 -3.80 7.37 12.15
CA ILE A 244 -3.16 6.10 11.81
C ILE A 244 -1.68 6.33 11.54
N ARG A 245 -0.84 5.48 12.12
CA ARG A 245 0.61 5.59 11.96
C ARG A 245 1.07 5.13 10.58
N PHE A 246 1.97 5.90 9.98
CA PHE A 246 2.76 5.46 8.84
C PHE A 246 3.93 4.60 9.34
N CYS A 247 3.91 3.31 9.02
CA CYS A 247 5.00 2.41 9.35
C CYS A 247 6.13 2.47 8.32
N ALA A 248 5.77 2.79 7.07
CA ALA A 248 6.69 3.09 5.97
C ALA A 248 6.12 4.26 5.16
N ILE A 249 7.01 5.13 4.67
CA ILE A 249 6.67 6.20 3.73
C ILE A 249 7.60 6.08 2.53
N HIS A 250 7.03 5.99 1.32
CA HIS A 250 7.79 5.90 0.08
C HIS A 250 7.50 7.11 -0.80
N PHE A 251 8.54 7.87 -1.15
CA PHE A 251 8.45 8.93 -2.15
C PHE A 251 9.12 8.47 -3.42
N CYS A 252 8.37 8.42 -4.52
CA CYS A 252 8.86 8.05 -5.84
C CYS A 252 8.90 9.30 -6.71
N LEU A 253 10.11 9.70 -7.11
CA LEU A 253 10.38 10.92 -7.86
C LEU A 253 11.18 10.57 -9.11
N PRO A 254 10.93 11.23 -10.27
CA PRO A 254 11.80 11.07 -11.42
C PRO A 254 13.21 11.58 -11.10
N GLU A 255 14.21 10.89 -11.62
CA GLU A 255 15.54 11.49 -11.75
C GLU A 255 15.50 12.53 -12.86
N SER A 256 15.71 13.78 -12.51
CA SER A 256 15.53 14.93 -13.40
C SER A 256 16.45 16.06 -13.00
N THR A 257 16.95 16.79 -14.00
CA THR A 257 17.68 18.04 -13.81
C THR A 257 16.76 19.21 -13.51
N ASP A 258 15.44 19.03 -13.65
CA ASP A 258 14.46 20.06 -13.30
C ASP A 258 14.51 20.32 -11.78
N PRO A 259 14.84 21.57 -11.35
CA PRO A 259 14.94 21.95 -9.95
C PRO A 259 13.68 21.65 -9.13
N ILE A 260 12.50 21.54 -9.76
CA ILE A 260 11.24 21.27 -9.07
C ILE A 260 11.27 19.95 -8.30
N PHE A 261 11.93 18.91 -8.81
CA PHE A 261 11.96 17.60 -8.14
C PHE A 261 12.90 17.60 -6.93
N SER A 262 13.99 18.37 -7.00
CA SER A 262 14.85 18.64 -5.83
C SER A 262 14.07 19.43 -4.77
N ALA A 263 13.28 20.43 -5.17
CA ALA A 263 12.45 21.21 -4.26
C ALA A 263 11.30 20.40 -3.66
N LEU A 264 10.68 19.48 -4.41
CA LEU A 264 9.67 18.53 -3.91
C LEU A 264 10.27 17.57 -2.88
N ARG A 265 11.46 17.02 -3.15
CA ARG A 265 12.19 16.17 -2.21
C ARG A 265 12.35 16.90 -0.87
N ARG A 266 12.86 18.13 -0.89
CA ARG A 266 13.01 18.97 0.31
C ARG A 266 11.67 19.22 1.00
N THR A 267 10.66 19.62 0.23
CA THR A 267 9.31 19.91 0.72
C THR A 267 8.73 18.76 1.53
N TYR A 268 8.77 17.55 0.99
CA TYR A 268 8.18 16.41 1.68
C TYR A 268 9.06 15.88 2.82
N LEU A 269 10.39 15.93 2.71
CA LEU A 269 11.28 15.55 3.81
C LEU A 269 11.10 16.47 5.02
N MET A 270 11.04 17.78 4.79
CA MET A 270 10.98 18.78 5.86
C MET A 270 9.59 18.93 6.49
N SER A 271 8.54 18.49 5.82
CA SER A 271 7.18 18.49 6.37
C SER A 271 6.91 17.28 7.29
N LEU A 272 7.77 16.28 7.31
CA LEU A 272 7.70 15.15 8.24
C LEU A 272 8.41 15.48 9.56
N ALA A 273 7.91 14.97 10.68
CA ALA A 273 8.66 14.96 11.94
C ALA A 273 9.78 13.90 11.90
N ALA A 274 10.81 14.03 12.74
CA ALA A 274 11.95 13.11 12.82
C ALA A 274 11.52 11.63 12.87
N LYS A 275 10.50 11.30 13.68
CA LYS A 275 9.95 9.93 13.78
C LYS A 275 9.47 9.35 12.44
N ASN A 276 8.91 10.18 11.57
CA ASN A 276 8.43 9.76 10.26
C ASN A 276 9.52 9.87 9.19
N ARG A 277 10.48 10.80 9.33
CA ARG A 277 11.67 10.86 8.48
C ARG A 277 12.51 9.59 8.56
N ALA A 278 12.68 9.01 9.75
CA ALA A 278 13.36 7.72 9.91
C ALA A 278 12.68 6.57 9.13
N ARG A 279 11.37 6.71 8.86
CA ARG A 279 10.53 5.75 8.13
C ARG A 279 10.40 6.04 6.64
N LEU A 280 11.02 7.12 6.18
CA LEU A 280 10.98 7.55 4.79
C LEU A 280 12.00 6.77 3.96
N ARG A 281 11.61 6.39 2.74
CA ARG A 281 12.50 5.97 1.67
C ARG A 281 12.18 6.79 0.42
N ILE A 282 13.19 7.46 -0.11
CA ILE A 282 13.07 8.22 -1.36
C ILE A 282 13.67 7.37 -2.48
N HIS A 283 12.87 7.13 -3.50
CA HIS A 283 13.22 6.37 -4.68
C HIS A 283 13.31 7.33 -5.87
N SER A 284 14.48 7.41 -6.49
CA SER A 284 14.72 8.19 -7.70
C SER A 284 15.12 7.29 -8.86
N GLY A 285 14.70 7.67 -10.05
CA GLY A 285 14.97 6.93 -11.30
C GLY A 285 13.77 7.03 -12.23
N SER A 286 13.67 6.09 -13.16
CA SER A 286 12.47 5.90 -13.99
C SER A 286 11.28 5.40 -13.15
N ALA A 287 10.06 5.58 -13.69
CA ALA A 287 8.85 5.03 -13.10
C ALA A 287 8.96 3.51 -12.91
N THR A 288 9.54 2.81 -13.89
CA THR A 288 9.74 1.35 -13.85
C THR A 288 10.70 0.94 -12.75
N GLU A 289 11.82 1.64 -12.57
CA GLU A 289 12.78 1.36 -11.49
C GLU A 289 12.15 1.59 -10.11
N CYS A 290 11.39 2.69 -9.94
CA CYS A 290 10.65 2.92 -8.71
C CYS A 290 9.67 1.77 -8.41
N LEU A 291 8.96 1.26 -9.42
CA LEU A 291 8.06 0.11 -9.25
C LEU A 291 8.79 -1.17 -8.83
N TYR A 292 9.96 -1.47 -9.43
CA TYR A 292 10.77 -2.61 -9.02
C TYR A 292 11.28 -2.47 -7.58
N THR A 293 11.74 -1.28 -7.21
CA THR A 293 12.20 -1.00 -5.85
C THR A 293 11.06 -1.17 -4.85
N LEU A 294 9.85 -0.67 -5.13
CA LEU A 294 8.67 -0.84 -4.27
C LEU A 294 8.30 -2.31 -4.03
N GLN A 295 8.55 -3.21 -5.00
CA GLN A 295 8.32 -4.65 -4.80
C GLN A 295 9.22 -5.24 -3.69
N THR A 296 10.41 -4.68 -3.47
CA THR A 296 11.31 -5.11 -2.38
C THR A 296 10.75 -4.78 -0.99
N PHE A 297 9.76 -3.87 -0.92
CA PHE A 297 8.97 -3.55 0.29
C PHE A 297 7.61 -4.28 0.31
N GLY A 298 7.34 -5.17 -0.65
CA GLY A 298 6.09 -5.91 -0.76
C GLY A 298 4.96 -5.15 -1.45
N ILE A 299 5.22 -3.98 -2.03
CA ILE A 299 4.22 -3.18 -2.75
C ILE A 299 4.23 -3.59 -4.23
N GLN A 300 3.20 -4.31 -4.65
CA GLN A 300 3.15 -4.88 -6.00
C GLN A 300 2.80 -3.83 -7.06
N ALA A 301 3.57 -3.80 -8.14
CA ALA A 301 3.39 -2.86 -9.24
C ALA A 301 1.99 -2.92 -9.88
N ILE A 302 1.33 -4.08 -9.86
CA ILE A 302 -0.02 -4.20 -10.43
C ILE A 302 -1.09 -3.45 -9.63
N HIS A 303 -0.88 -3.23 -8.34
CA HIS A 303 -1.83 -2.48 -7.52
C HIS A 303 -1.66 -0.96 -7.70
N MET A 304 -0.63 -0.52 -8.40
CA MET A 304 -0.33 0.88 -8.61
C MET A 304 -1.33 1.48 -9.61
N PRO A 305 -2.06 2.54 -9.25
CA PRO A 305 -3.13 3.11 -10.05
C PRO A 305 -2.57 4.05 -11.13
N ILE A 306 -1.56 3.61 -11.88
CA ILE A 306 -0.84 4.47 -12.82
C ILE A 306 -0.60 3.73 -14.12
N ASN A 307 -0.74 4.45 -15.22
CA ASN A 307 -0.20 4.02 -16.50
C ASN A 307 1.26 4.51 -16.58
N THR A 308 2.22 3.59 -16.52
CA THR A 308 3.66 3.93 -16.55
C THR A 308 4.10 4.58 -17.86
N THR A 309 3.33 4.44 -18.93
CA THR A 309 3.63 5.02 -20.25
C THR A 309 3.02 6.41 -20.40
N SER A 310 1.73 6.59 -20.06
CA SER A 310 1.06 7.89 -20.21
C SER A 310 1.16 8.79 -18.97
N GLY A 311 1.50 8.23 -17.80
CA GLY A 311 1.44 8.94 -16.52
C GLY A 311 0.04 9.08 -15.92
N GLU A 312 -0.99 8.63 -16.64
CA GLU A 312 -2.40 8.76 -16.25
C GLU A 312 -2.74 7.93 -15.00
N ILE A 313 -3.57 8.51 -14.13
CA ILE A 313 -4.09 7.84 -12.94
C ILE A 313 -5.27 6.94 -13.32
N LYS A 314 -5.20 5.67 -12.93
CA LYS A 314 -6.30 4.71 -13.05
C LYS A 314 -7.24 4.84 -11.86
N THR A 315 -8.52 5.08 -12.11
CA THR A 315 -9.52 5.32 -11.04
C THR A 315 -10.49 4.16 -10.84
N THR A 316 -10.39 3.06 -11.60
CA THR A 316 -11.33 1.93 -11.53
C THR A 316 -11.44 1.34 -10.12
N ASN A 317 -10.31 1.04 -9.47
CA ASN A 317 -10.30 0.49 -8.11
C ASN A 317 -10.72 1.53 -7.07
N HIS A 318 -10.37 2.79 -7.27
CA HIS A 318 -10.79 3.90 -6.40
C HIS A 318 -12.31 4.09 -6.41
N HIS A 319 -12.92 4.11 -7.59
CA HIS A 319 -14.38 4.18 -7.74
C HIS A 319 -15.10 2.98 -7.11
N LYS A 320 -14.51 1.77 -7.25
CA LYS A 320 -15.00 0.57 -6.57
C LYS A 320 -14.92 0.73 -5.05
N TRP A 321 -13.81 1.24 -4.52
CA TRP A 321 -13.64 1.51 -3.09
C TRP A 321 -14.62 2.57 -2.58
N LEU A 322 -14.84 3.67 -3.32
CA LEU A 322 -15.83 4.69 -2.97
C LEU A 322 -17.26 4.14 -2.94
N ARG A 323 -17.60 3.24 -3.87
CA ARG A 323 -18.91 2.55 -3.85
C ARG A 323 -19.10 1.73 -2.58
N LEU A 324 -18.07 1.00 -2.15
CA LEU A 324 -18.10 0.28 -0.87
C LEU A 324 -18.32 1.23 0.30
N GLN A 325 -17.62 2.37 0.33
CA GLN A 325 -17.82 3.34 1.40
C GLN A 325 -19.25 3.85 1.43
N LYS A 326 -19.86 4.13 0.27
CA LYS A 326 -21.25 4.56 0.21
C LYS A 326 -22.23 3.51 0.76
N ILE A 327 -21.99 2.22 0.46
CA ILE A 327 -22.82 1.12 0.99
C ILE A 327 -22.72 1.05 2.51
N GLN A 328 -21.50 1.19 3.05
CA GLN A 328 -21.26 1.19 4.49
C GLN A 328 -21.85 2.43 5.19
N GLU A 329 -21.78 3.61 4.57
CA GLU A 329 -22.42 4.83 5.09
C GLU A 329 -23.95 4.74 5.14
N ASP A 330 -24.55 3.95 4.25
CA ASP A 330 -25.99 3.68 4.24
C ASP A 330 -26.39 2.56 5.21
N ASP A 331 -25.45 2.07 6.03
CA ASP A 331 -25.60 0.91 6.94
C ASP A 331 -26.14 -0.36 6.25
N LYS A 332 -25.84 -0.50 4.95
CA LYS A 332 -26.26 -1.67 4.16
C LYS A 332 -25.27 -2.81 4.34
N VAL A 333 -25.81 -4.01 4.55
CA VAL A 333 -25.00 -5.23 4.61
C VAL A 333 -24.31 -5.45 3.26
N PHE A 334 -22.99 -5.56 3.29
CA PHE A 334 -22.16 -5.89 2.13
C PHE A 334 -21.34 -7.15 2.43
N CYS A 335 -21.53 -8.19 1.63
CA CYS A 335 -20.85 -9.47 1.82
C CYS A 335 -19.58 -9.62 0.97
N GLY A 336 -19.25 -8.63 0.14
CA GLY A 336 -18.04 -8.65 -0.67
C GLY A 336 -16.80 -8.19 0.08
N ILE A 337 -15.65 -8.69 -0.36
CA ILE A 337 -14.33 -8.34 0.13
C ILE A 337 -13.64 -7.46 -0.92
N GLU A 338 -13.25 -6.25 -0.53
CA GLU A 338 -12.59 -5.31 -1.43
C GLU A 338 -11.12 -5.65 -1.64
N CYS A 339 -10.39 -5.90 -0.54
CA CYS A 339 -8.97 -6.21 -0.51
C CYS A 339 -8.76 -7.53 0.24
N PRO A 340 -8.33 -8.60 -0.44
CA PRO A 340 -7.98 -9.86 0.21
C PRO A 340 -6.82 -9.72 1.19
N GLU A 341 -6.86 -10.52 2.25
CA GLU A 341 -5.80 -10.69 3.24
C GLU A 341 -4.69 -11.59 2.70
N GLN A 342 -3.49 -11.52 3.27
CA GLN A 342 -2.34 -12.28 2.78
C GLN A 342 -2.53 -13.81 2.81
N ALA A 343 -3.34 -14.32 3.74
CA ALA A 343 -3.66 -15.73 3.85
C ALA A 343 -4.68 -16.21 2.80
N ASP A 344 -5.41 -15.29 2.14
CA ASP A 344 -6.52 -15.67 1.26
C ASP A 344 -6.04 -16.36 -0.03
N VAL A 345 -6.74 -17.42 -0.39
CA VAL A 345 -6.51 -18.20 -1.61
C VAL A 345 -7.42 -17.70 -2.72
N LEU A 346 -6.84 -17.00 -3.68
CA LEU A 346 -7.56 -16.33 -4.77
C LEU A 346 -7.81 -17.27 -5.95
N PHE A 347 -9.05 -17.32 -6.43
CA PHE A 347 -9.44 -17.96 -7.68
C PHE A 347 -9.11 -17.06 -8.87
N GLY A 348 -8.91 -17.66 -10.04
CA GLY A 348 -8.60 -16.96 -11.27
C GLY A 348 -7.36 -17.51 -11.96
N ARG A 349 -6.98 -16.86 -13.07
CA ARG A 349 -5.78 -17.17 -13.85
C ARG A 349 -4.91 -15.93 -13.96
N GLY A 350 -3.64 -16.12 -14.30
CA GLY A 350 -2.69 -15.05 -14.54
C GLY A 350 -1.76 -14.76 -13.36
N TRP A 351 -0.65 -14.08 -13.67
CA TRP A 351 0.44 -13.79 -12.75
C TRP A 351 0.02 -13.11 -11.43
N PRO A 352 -0.89 -12.12 -11.42
CA PRO A 352 -1.23 -11.40 -10.18
C PRO A 352 -1.89 -12.28 -9.12
N LYS A 353 -2.80 -13.16 -9.55
CA LYS A 353 -3.43 -14.14 -8.68
C LYS A 353 -2.43 -15.23 -8.28
N MET A 354 -1.59 -15.68 -9.20
CA MET A 354 -0.61 -16.73 -8.93
C MET A 354 0.47 -16.28 -7.94
N GLY A 355 0.88 -15.01 -7.98
CA GLY A 355 1.87 -14.42 -7.08
C GLY A 355 1.33 -14.06 -5.68
N HIS A 356 0.02 -14.17 -5.44
CA HIS A 356 -0.55 -13.88 -4.13
C HIS A 356 -0.01 -14.85 -3.05
N PRO A 357 0.37 -14.39 -1.85
CA PRO A 357 0.95 -15.25 -0.81
C PRO A 357 0.07 -16.43 -0.41
N GLY A 358 -1.24 -16.24 -0.22
CA GLY A 358 -2.15 -17.36 0.05
C GLY A 358 -2.22 -18.39 -1.09
N ASN A 359 -2.00 -17.98 -2.35
CA ASN A 359 -1.88 -18.92 -3.47
C ASN A 359 -0.53 -19.64 -3.50
N ALA A 360 0.54 -19.03 -2.98
CA ALA A 360 1.81 -19.72 -2.76
C ALA A 360 1.68 -20.77 -1.65
N HIS A 361 1.06 -20.41 -0.52
CA HIS A 361 0.77 -21.34 0.58
C HIS A 361 -0.10 -22.52 0.12
N PHE A 362 -1.17 -22.24 -0.63
CA PHE A 362 -2.00 -23.25 -1.28
C PHE A 362 -1.20 -24.24 -2.13
N ARG A 363 -0.23 -23.76 -2.93
CA ARG A 363 0.61 -24.66 -3.75
C ARG A 363 1.50 -25.54 -2.88
N ASN A 364 2.13 -24.96 -1.86
CA ASN A 364 2.97 -25.70 -0.92
C ASN A 364 2.17 -26.81 -0.22
N ALA A 365 0.98 -26.49 0.31
CA ALA A 365 0.12 -27.46 0.97
C ALA A 365 -0.29 -28.63 0.05
N ILE A 366 -0.52 -28.37 -1.23
CA ILE A 366 -0.78 -29.43 -2.22
C ILE A 366 0.47 -30.26 -2.50
N GLU A 367 1.64 -29.62 -2.65
CA GLU A 367 2.90 -30.33 -2.87
C GLU A 367 3.25 -31.27 -1.72
N CYS A 368 3.03 -30.85 -0.47
CA CYS A 368 3.24 -31.67 0.72
C CYS A 368 2.35 -32.92 0.78
N ARG A 369 1.15 -32.90 0.18
CA ARG A 369 0.21 -34.04 0.17
C ARG A 369 0.18 -34.82 -1.14
N LEU A 370 1.06 -34.48 -2.07
CA LEU A 370 1.01 -35.02 -3.42
C LEU A 370 1.29 -36.51 -3.48
N ASP A 371 2.22 -37.01 -2.65
CA ASP A 371 2.59 -38.42 -2.64
C ASP A 371 1.48 -39.29 -2.04
N ASP A 372 0.85 -38.85 -0.94
CA ASP A 372 -0.37 -39.47 -0.40
C ASP A 372 -1.48 -39.53 -1.45
N TYR A 373 -1.68 -38.42 -2.18
CA TYR A 373 -2.68 -38.33 -3.24
C TYR A 373 -2.37 -39.24 -4.45
N ASN A 374 -1.09 -39.52 -4.70
CA ASN A 374 -0.63 -40.47 -5.72
C ASN A 374 -0.82 -41.93 -5.28
N ALA A 375 -0.52 -42.22 -4.02
CA ALA A 375 -0.65 -43.55 -3.42
C ALA A 375 -2.12 -43.96 -3.24
N ALA A 376 -3.04 -43.00 -3.08
CA ALA A 376 -4.46 -43.27 -2.90
C ALA A 376 -5.08 -44.14 -4.02
N HIS A 377 -5.63 -45.27 -3.61
CA HIS A 377 -6.18 -46.33 -4.45
C HIS A 377 -7.63 -46.04 -4.88
N SER A 378 -8.36 -45.25 -4.10
CA SER A 378 -9.76 -44.93 -4.38
C SER A 378 -10.04 -43.44 -4.60
N LYS A 379 -11.13 -43.15 -5.33
CA LYS A 379 -11.63 -41.77 -5.50
C LYS A 379 -12.04 -41.17 -4.15
N ARG A 380 -12.52 -42.01 -3.21
CA ARG A 380 -12.90 -41.60 -1.85
C ARG A 380 -11.67 -41.11 -1.08
N GLU A 381 -10.57 -41.88 -1.06
CA GLU A 381 -9.31 -41.46 -0.42
C GLU A 381 -8.78 -40.13 -0.99
N LYS A 382 -8.75 -39.98 -2.31
CA LYS A 382 -8.34 -38.71 -2.97
C LYS A 382 -9.21 -37.52 -2.54
N THR A 383 -10.50 -37.78 -2.33
CA THR A 383 -11.44 -36.76 -1.85
C THR A 383 -11.16 -36.40 -0.39
N LEU A 384 -10.89 -37.39 0.48
CA LEU A 384 -10.51 -37.16 1.88
C LEU A 384 -9.20 -36.37 2.00
N ILE A 385 -8.20 -36.68 1.19
CA ILE A 385 -6.95 -35.90 1.13
C ILE A 385 -7.22 -34.46 0.67
N SER A 386 -8.10 -34.26 -0.32
CA SER A 386 -8.47 -32.90 -0.72
C SER A 386 -9.16 -32.13 0.41
N TRP A 387 -10.02 -32.79 1.19
CA TRP A 387 -10.66 -32.20 2.37
C TRP A 387 -9.67 -31.86 3.48
N SER A 388 -8.68 -32.73 3.75
CA SER A 388 -7.68 -32.44 4.77
C SER A 388 -6.85 -31.20 4.44
N VAL A 389 -6.53 -30.97 3.16
CA VAL A 389 -5.83 -29.74 2.74
C VAL A 389 -6.74 -28.51 2.85
N VAL A 390 -8.04 -28.63 2.58
CA VAL A 390 -8.97 -27.51 2.82
C VAL A 390 -8.99 -27.16 4.31
N SER A 391 -9.12 -28.16 5.20
CA SER A 391 -9.07 -27.94 6.65
C SER A 391 -7.77 -27.27 7.07
N GLU A 392 -6.63 -27.81 6.66
CA GLU A 392 -5.29 -27.26 6.98
C GLU A 392 -5.17 -25.77 6.60
N LEU A 393 -5.61 -25.41 5.39
CA LEU A 393 -5.58 -24.01 4.95
C LEU A 393 -6.57 -23.14 5.73
N ARG A 394 -7.79 -23.64 6.02
CA ARG A 394 -8.78 -22.93 6.84
C ARG A 394 -8.28 -22.69 8.27
N ASP A 395 -7.66 -23.70 8.87
CA ASP A 395 -7.11 -23.66 10.23
C ASP A 395 -5.95 -22.65 10.32
N SER A 396 -5.25 -22.41 9.21
CA SER A 396 -4.26 -21.33 9.08
C SER A 396 -4.86 -19.92 8.85
N GLY A 397 -6.19 -19.80 8.83
CA GLY A 397 -6.92 -18.56 8.64
C GLY A 397 -7.23 -18.19 7.18
N ALA A 398 -6.97 -19.09 6.22
CA ALA A 398 -7.18 -18.81 4.81
C ALA A 398 -8.67 -18.84 4.43
N ARG A 399 -9.10 -17.86 3.62
CA ARG A 399 -10.39 -17.93 2.91
C ARG A 399 -10.17 -18.26 1.45
N PHE A 400 -11.11 -18.96 0.85
CA PHE A 400 -11.10 -19.26 -0.58
C PHE A 400 -11.96 -18.24 -1.30
N LEU A 401 -11.36 -17.37 -2.11
CA LEU A 401 -12.04 -16.20 -2.65
C LEU A 401 -12.15 -16.23 -4.17
N LYS A 402 -13.31 -15.85 -4.70
CA LYS A 402 -13.56 -15.70 -6.13
C LYS A 402 -14.19 -14.34 -6.42
N GLU A 403 -13.66 -13.63 -7.42
CA GLU A 403 -14.24 -12.37 -7.90
C GLU A 403 -15.65 -12.61 -8.48
N ASP A 404 -16.59 -11.73 -8.10
CA ASP A 404 -17.92 -11.63 -8.71
C ASP A 404 -17.90 -10.69 -9.94
N GLU A 405 -19.07 -10.51 -10.57
CA GLU A 405 -19.22 -9.62 -11.73
C GLU A 405 -19.01 -8.14 -11.39
N SER A 406 -19.23 -7.77 -10.12
CA SER A 406 -18.97 -6.43 -9.61
C SER A 406 -17.48 -6.17 -9.32
N GLY A 407 -16.64 -7.20 -9.45
CA GLY A 407 -15.21 -7.18 -9.21
C GLY A 407 -14.82 -7.31 -7.73
N PHE A 408 -15.75 -7.57 -6.81
CA PHE A 408 -15.47 -7.85 -5.40
C PHE A 408 -15.20 -9.32 -5.16
N TRP A 409 -14.41 -9.63 -4.14
CA TRP A 409 -14.10 -11.00 -3.77
C TRP A 409 -15.20 -11.58 -2.90
N MET A 410 -15.64 -12.79 -3.23
CA MET A 410 -16.64 -13.53 -2.46
C MET A 410 -16.01 -14.80 -1.92
N GLU A 411 -16.26 -15.10 -0.66
CA GLU A 411 -15.89 -16.38 -0.10
C GLU A 411 -16.71 -17.51 -0.74
N VAL A 412 -16.03 -18.58 -1.14
CA VAL A 412 -16.65 -19.74 -1.75
C VAL A 412 -16.90 -20.83 -0.70
N SER A 413 -17.87 -21.71 -0.95
CA SER A 413 -18.11 -22.86 -0.09
C SER A 413 -16.94 -23.84 -0.11
N ASP A 414 -16.81 -24.65 0.94
CA ASP A 414 -15.70 -25.61 1.04
C ASP A 414 -15.74 -26.67 -0.07
N GLU A 415 -16.92 -26.99 -0.62
CA GLU A 415 -17.03 -27.87 -1.78
C GLU A 415 -16.38 -27.26 -3.04
N VAL A 416 -16.47 -25.94 -3.21
CA VAL A 416 -15.78 -25.22 -4.29
C VAL A 416 -14.27 -25.13 -4.00
N ALA A 417 -13.88 -24.88 -2.75
CA ALA A 417 -12.48 -24.89 -2.32
C ALA A 417 -11.82 -26.26 -2.57
N ARG A 418 -12.48 -27.35 -2.16
CA ARG A 418 -12.04 -28.74 -2.39
C ARG A 418 -11.85 -29.05 -3.87
N LYS A 419 -12.77 -28.60 -4.74
CA LYS A 419 -12.62 -28.75 -6.19
C LYS A 419 -11.36 -28.03 -6.70
N LYS A 420 -11.05 -26.84 -6.19
CA LYS A 420 -9.81 -26.12 -6.51
C LYS A 420 -8.57 -26.90 -6.05
N ILE A 421 -8.59 -27.54 -4.87
CA ILE A 421 -7.52 -28.42 -4.39
C ILE A 421 -7.31 -29.61 -5.33
N SER A 422 -8.39 -30.32 -5.69
CA SER A 422 -8.32 -31.45 -6.63
C SER A 422 -7.77 -31.03 -8.01
N ILE A 423 -8.13 -29.83 -8.48
CA ILE A 423 -7.55 -29.24 -9.69
C ILE A 423 -6.05 -28.95 -9.51
N GLY A 424 -5.66 -28.41 -8.36
CA GLY A 424 -4.25 -28.13 -8.05
C GLY A 424 -3.38 -29.39 -8.06
N PHE A 425 -3.83 -30.51 -7.47
CA PHE A 425 -3.12 -31.80 -7.58
C PHE A 425 -2.91 -32.22 -9.04
N ARG A 426 -3.96 -32.10 -9.87
CA ARG A 426 -3.87 -32.43 -11.30
C ARG A 426 -2.88 -31.52 -12.03
N ASP A 427 -2.88 -30.23 -11.72
CA ASP A 427 -2.06 -29.25 -12.41
C ASP A 427 -0.57 -29.40 -12.03
N ILE A 428 -0.26 -29.67 -10.75
CA ILE A 428 1.10 -30.01 -10.31
C ILE A 428 1.61 -31.32 -10.93
N ARG A 429 0.76 -32.37 -11.00
CA ARG A 429 1.12 -33.63 -11.71
C ARG A 429 1.51 -33.37 -13.17
N LYS A 430 0.71 -32.55 -13.88
CA LYS A 430 1.00 -32.17 -15.27
C LYS A 430 2.30 -31.39 -15.39
N ALA A 431 2.58 -30.47 -14.46
CA ALA A 431 3.82 -29.71 -14.44
C ALA A 431 5.04 -30.61 -14.21
N ARG A 432 5.00 -31.50 -13.20
CA ARG A 432 6.07 -32.48 -12.94
C ARG A 432 6.31 -33.40 -14.13
N HIS A 433 5.25 -33.93 -14.75
CA HIS A 433 5.40 -34.78 -15.94
C HIS A 433 6.05 -34.03 -17.11
N LYS A 434 5.64 -32.78 -17.39
CA LYS A 434 6.28 -31.96 -18.43
C LYS A 434 7.74 -31.67 -18.11
N MET A 435 8.08 -31.39 -16.86
CA MET A 435 9.46 -31.16 -16.41
C MET A 435 10.33 -32.40 -16.64
N VAL A 436 9.86 -33.59 -16.21
CA VAL A 436 10.58 -34.85 -16.44
C VAL A 436 10.76 -35.13 -17.94
N GLN A 437 9.72 -34.95 -18.75
CA GLN A 437 9.82 -35.12 -20.20
C GLN A 437 10.83 -34.14 -20.85
N SER A 438 10.89 -32.90 -20.37
CA SER A 438 11.89 -31.92 -20.84
C SER A 438 13.31 -32.33 -20.44
N LEU A 439 13.50 -32.83 -19.23
CA LEU A 439 14.81 -33.30 -18.76
C LEU A 439 15.28 -34.50 -19.58
N LEU A 440 14.41 -35.49 -19.80
CA LEU A 440 14.73 -36.67 -20.62
C LEU A 440 15.10 -36.31 -22.07
N LYS A 441 14.40 -35.34 -22.68
CA LYS A 441 14.74 -34.83 -24.03
C LYS A 441 16.10 -34.13 -24.07
N ASN A 442 16.44 -33.37 -23.02
CA ASN A 442 17.75 -32.70 -22.92
C ASN A 442 18.90 -33.68 -22.68
N THR A 443 18.66 -34.78 -21.95
CA THR A 443 19.65 -35.84 -21.74
C THR A 443 19.95 -36.61 -23.04
N ASN A 444 18.91 -36.93 -23.83
CA ASN A 444 19.08 -37.62 -25.12
C ASN A 444 19.79 -36.75 -26.18
N ASN A 445 19.72 -35.41 -26.09
CA ASN A 445 20.43 -34.51 -26.98
C ASN A 445 21.90 -34.26 -26.59
N LYS A 446 22.35 -34.68 -25.39
CA LYS A 446 23.75 -34.60 -24.95
C LYS A 446 24.54 -35.88 -25.20
N SER A 447 23.91 -36.95 -25.67
CA SER A 447 24.54 -38.25 -25.91
C SER A 447 24.73 -38.56 -27.40
N VAL A 448 25.22 -37.62 -28.22
CA VAL A 448 25.80 -37.93 -29.54
C VAL A 448 26.92 -36.94 -29.86
N SER A 449 28.14 -37.26 -29.42
CA SER A 449 29.40 -36.98 -30.13
C SER A 449 30.59 -37.58 -29.36
N LEU A 450 30.86 -38.86 -29.58
CA LEU A 450 32.19 -39.43 -29.35
C LEU A 450 33.09 -39.01 -30.52
N PRO A 451 34.24 -38.34 -30.31
CA PRO A 451 35.15 -38.05 -31.39
C PRO A 451 35.92 -39.31 -31.78
N GLY A 452 35.63 -39.84 -32.97
CA GLY A 452 36.47 -40.85 -33.61
C GLY A 452 37.84 -40.29 -33.95
N SER A 453 38.88 -40.98 -33.49
CA SER A 453 40.29 -40.74 -33.76
C SER A 453 40.59 -40.72 -35.27
N LYS A 454 41.13 -39.60 -35.78
CA LYS A 454 42.19 -39.57 -36.81
C LYS A 454 43.10 -38.35 -36.62
N ARG A 455 44.40 -38.63 -36.45
CA ARG A 455 45.52 -37.69 -36.42
C ARG A 455 45.56 -36.74 -37.64
N LYS A 456 45.94 -35.49 -37.41
CA LYS A 456 47.09 -34.84 -38.08
C LYS A 456 47.49 -33.55 -37.33
N VAL A 457 48.76 -33.53 -36.89
CA VAL A 457 49.51 -32.35 -36.43
C VAL A 457 50.09 -31.66 -37.69
N PRO A 458 50.05 -30.31 -37.77
CA PRO A 458 51.28 -29.50 -37.65
C PRO A 458 51.03 -28.18 -36.89
N SER A 459 51.79 -27.85 -35.85
CA SER A 459 53.08 -27.12 -35.81
C SER A 459 52.88 -25.67 -35.33
N GLU A 460 53.72 -25.28 -34.39
CA GLU A 460 53.75 -24.02 -33.64
C GLU A 460 53.95 -22.78 -34.53
N GLU A 461 53.41 -21.63 -34.08
CA GLU A 461 54.17 -20.37 -34.04
C GLU A 461 53.56 -19.38 -33.03
N CYS A 462 54.45 -18.78 -32.22
CA CYS A 462 54.19 -17.81 -31.17
C CYS A 462 54.01 -16.39 -31.72
N GLY A 463 53.19 -15.56 -31.06
CA GLY A 463 53.24 -14.10 -31.26
C GLY A 463 52.22 -13.27 -30.48
N GLY A 464 52.66 -12.66 -29.37
CA GLY A 464 52.52 -11.22 -29.07
C GLY A 464 51.14 -10.55 -28.85
N SER A 465 50.93 -10.16 -27.58
CA SER A 465 50.49 -8.83 -27.07
C SER A 465 49.07 -8.26 -27.24
N SER A 466 48.69 -7.55 -26.16
CA SER A 466 47.82 -6.36 -25.99
C SER A 466 46.29 -6.49 -25.96
N ASP A 467 45.76 -6.24 -24.76
CA ASP A 467 44.74 -5.26 -24.36
C ASP A 467 43.33 -5.20 -24.98
N GLU A 468 42.41 -4.83 -24.08
CA GLU A 468 41.06 -4.26 -24.23
C GLU A 468 39.83 -5.17 -24.43
N ASP A 469 39.01 -5.15 -23.36
CA ASP A 469 37.59 -4.82 -23.33
C ASP A 469 36.61 -5.55 -24.28
N SER A 470 35.64 -6.27 -23.69
CA SER A 470 34.22 -6.12 -24.05
C SER A 470 33.31 -7.05 -23.24
N SER A 471 32.53 -6.39 -22.39
CA SER A 471 31.25 -6.84 -21.88
C SER A 471 30.30 -7.16 -23.04
N LYS A 472 29.92 -8.43 -23.24
CA LYS A 472 28.84 -8.81 -24.18
C LYS A 472 27.55 -9.11 -23.43
N GLY A 473 26.60 -8.21 -23.64
CA GLY A 473 25.22 -8.31 -23.19
C GLY A 473 24.46 -9.48 -23.81
N PHE A 474 23.56 -10.04 -23.00
CA PHE A 474 22.54 -10.97 -23.44
C PHE A 474 21.41 -10.19 -24.13
N GLN A 475 21.35 -10.27 -25.46
CA GLN A 475 20.15 -9.94 -26.22
C GLN A 475 19.14 -11.10 -26.11
N PHE A 476 17.96 -10.82 -25.56
CA PHE A 476 16.82 -11.73 -25.66
C PHE A 476 16.05 -11.47 -26.96
N VAL A 477 15.90 -12.55 -27.74
CA VAL A 477 15.13 -12.62 -28.98
C VAL A 477 13.63 -12.57 -28.63
N ASP A 478 12.96 -11.54 -29.13
CA ASP A 478 11.51 -11.33 -29.00
C ASP A 478 10.74 -12.27 -29.95
N GLY A 479 9.83 -13.06 -29.37
CA GLY A 479 9.12 -14.14 -30.05
C GLY A 479 7.66 -13.82 -30.29
N GLY A 480 7.35 -13.31 -31.49
CA GLY A 480 6.18 -13.72 -32.27
C GLY A 480 4.80 -13.20 -31.85
N LYS A 481 4.40 -12.09 -32.46
CA LYS A 481 2.98 -11.68 -32.64
C LYS A 481 2.19 -12.79 -33.34
N ARG A 482 1.03 -13.17 -32.80
CA ARG A 482 -0.05 -13.81 -33.57
C ARG A 482 -1.21 -12.84 -33.72
N HIS A 483 -1.49 -12.48 -34.97
CA HIS A 483 -2.72 -11.85 -35.41
C HIS A 483 -3.93 -12.70 -34.99
N ARG A 484 -4.97 -12.04 -34.45
CA ARG A 484 -6.34 -12.56 -34.45
C ARG A 484 -7.19 -11.61 -35.29
N GLU A 485 -7.72 -12.16 -36.36
CA GLU A 485 -8.70 -11.52 -37.23
C GLU A 485 -10.04 -11.35 -36.51
N ASN A 486 -10.64 -10.19 -36.74
CA ASN A 486 -12.00 -9.84 -36.36
C ASN A 486 -13.01 -10.67 -37.16
N SER A 487 -13.95 -11.32 -36.48
CA SER A 487 -15.24 -11.71 -37.07
C SER A 487 -16.37 -11.11 -36.25
N LYS A 488 -17.13 -10.25 -36.94
CA LYS A 488 -18.29 -9.48 -36.48
C LYS A 488 -19.41 -10.43 -36.05
N CYS A 489 -20.06 -10.14 -34.93
CA CYS A 489 -21.36 -10.70 -34.60
C CYS A 489 -22.40 -9.57 -34.64
N THR A 490 -23.29 -9.63 -35.63
CA THR A 490 -24.41 -8.72 -35.84
C THR A 490 -25.58 -9.12 -34.94
N CYS A 491 -26.04 -8.21 -34.09
CA CYS A 491 -27.35 -8.30 -33.45
C CYS A 491 -28.45 -8.07 -34.50
N LYS A 492 -29.49 -8.89 -34.49
CA LYS A 492 -30.79 -8.58 -35.09
C LYS A 492 -31.84 -8.57 -33.98
N SER A 493 -32.59 -7.47 -33.98
CA SER A 493 -33.97 -7.24 -33.52
C SER A 493 -34.41 -7.82 -32.19
#